data_AF-A0A6H5KD89-F1
#
_entry.id   AF-A0A6H5KD89-F1
#
_cell.length_a   1.000
_cell.length_b   1.000
_cell.length_c   1.000
_cell.angle_alpha   90.00
_cell.angle_beta   90.00
_cell.angle_gamma   90.00
#
_symmetry.space_group_name_H-M   'P 1'
#
loop_
_entity.id
_entity.type
_entity.pdbx_description
1 polymer ?
#
loop_
_entity_poly.entity_id
_entity_poly.type
_entity_poly.pdbx_seq_one_letter_code
_entity_poly.pdbx_strand_id
1 'polypeptide(L)'
;MLSNSANLSFADMPNGVAALSKIPPAGLAQIFAFVGFLELAVMKNVEGSFPGDFTNGGNPFASSWDAMSEETQESKRAIELNNGRAAQMGILAMMVHEELSNQPYIINDLVGASYTFN
;
A
#
# COMPACT_ATOMS: atom_id res chain seq x y z
N MET A 1 -17.05 -10.70 9.97
CA MET A 1 -18.01 -10.11 8.99
C MET A 1 -17.46 -8.75 8.56
N LEU A 2 -17.55 -8.40 7.28
CA LEU A 2 -17.09 -7.12 6.74
C LEU A 2 -18.16 -6.03 6.93
N SER A 3 -19.44 -6.36 6.73
CA SER A 3 -20.56 -5.49 7.03
C SER A 3 -21.75 -6.29 7.53
N ASN A 4 -22.18 -6.00 8.76
CA ASN A 4 -23.33 -6.68 9.37
C ASN A 4 -24.66 -6.24 8.74
N SER A 5 -24.79 -4.98 8.36
CA SER A 5 -26.01 -4.44 7.74
C SER A 5 -26.21 -4.91 6.29
N ALA A 6 -25.11 -5.18 5.58
CA ALA A 6 -25.15 -5.75 4.22
C ALA A 6 -25.03 -7.29 4.21
N ASN A 7 -24.97 -7.93 5.38
CA ASN A 7 -24.72 -9.36 5.55
C ASN A 7 -23.56 -9.90 4.69
N LEU A 8 -22.44 -9.16 4.66
CA LEU A 8 -21.27 -9.45 3.82
C LEU A 8 -20.09 -9.90 4.69
N SER A 9 -19.51 -11.06 4.40
CA SER A 9 -18.32 -11.56 5.08
C SER A 9 -17.03 -11.17 4.34
N PHE A 10 -15.88 -11.28 5.01
CA PHE A 10 -14.58 -11.05 4.35
C PHE A 10 -14.25 -12.15 3.35
N ALA A 11 -14.70 -13.39 3.59
CA ALA A 11 -14.46 -14.51 2.69
C ALA A 11 -15.20 -14.38 1.36
N ASP A 12 -16.24 -13.54 1.30
CA ASP A 12 -16.99 -13.28 0.08
C ASP A 12 -16.30 -12.24 -0.82
N MET A 13 -15.22 -11.59 -0.37
CA MET A 13 -14.58 -10.52 -1.15
C MET A 13 -13.71 -11.11 -2.27
N PRO A 14 -13.93 -10.73 -3.55
CA PRO A 14 -12.98 -11.07 -4.61
C PRO A 14 -11.65 -10.35 -4.38
N ASN A 15 -10.60 -10.85 -5.01
CA ASN A 15 -9.29 -10.22 -5.02
C ASN A 15 -9.22 -9.08 -6.06
N GLY A 16 -8.25 -8.19 -5.86
CA GLY A 16 -7.89 -7.16 -6.84
C GLY A 16 -8.92 -6.04 -7.00
N VAL A 17 -8.99 -5.47 -8.20
CA VAL A 17 -9.85 -4.33 -8.52
C VAL A 17 -11.34 -4.65 -8.38
N ALA A 18 -11.73 -5.91 -8.57
CA ALA A 18 -13.11 -6.38 -8.39
C ALA A 18 -13.62 -6.18 -6.95
N ALA A 19 -12.72 -6.16 -5.96
CA ALA A 19 -13.07 -5.91 -4.56
C ALA A 19 -13.73 -4.53 -4.36
N LEU A 20 -13.25 -3.52 -5.10
CA LEU A 20 -13.70 -2.13 -4.95
C LEU A 20 -15.20 -1.98 -5.24
N SER A 21 -15.74 -2.75 -6.19
CA SER A 21 -17.17 -2.74 -6.51
C SER A 21 -18.04 -3.50 -5.52
N LYS A 22 -17.46 -4.39 -4.69
CA LYS A 22 -18.19 -5.19 -3.70
C LYS A 22 -18.19 -4.56 -2.31
N ILE A 23 -17.24 -3.68 -2.00
CA ILE A 23 -17.20 -2.95 -0.74
C ILE A 23 -18.40 -1.98 -0.67
N PRO A 24 -19.18 -1.95 0.42
CA PRO A 24 -20.26 -0.99 0.58
C PRO A 24 -19.76 0.47 0.46
N PRO A 25 -20.51 1.39 -0.17
CA PRO A 25 -20.07 2.78 -0.37
C PRO A 25 -19.68 3.51 0.92
N ALA A 26 -20.38 3.23 2.03
CA ALA A 26 -20.03 3.79 3.34
C ALA A 26 -18.63 3.33 3.83
N GLY A 27 -18.24 2.09 3.53
CA GLY A 27 -16.91 1.56 3.85
C GLY A 27 -15.82 2.23 3.01
N LEU A 28 -16.07 2.43 1.71
CA LEU A 28 -15.15 3.19 0.85
C LEU A 28 -14.99 4.64 1.32
N ALA A 29 -16.09 5.29 1.69
CA ALA A 29 -16.07 6.66 2.22
C ALA A 29 -15.29 6.74 3.54
N GLN A 30 -15.40 5.75 4.42
CA GLN A 30 -14.60 5.67 5.65
C GLN A 30 -13.11 5.54 5.36
N ILE A 31 -12.72 4.66 4.43
CA ILE A 31 -11.31 4.49 4.03
C ILE A 31 -10.77 5.80 3.47
N PHE A 32 -11.50 6.42 2.53
CA PHE A 32 -11.10 7.69 1.92
C PHE A 32 -10.98 8.81 2.96
N ALA A 33 -11.97 8.96 3.84
CA ALA A 33 -11.94 9.97 4.89
C ALA A 33 -10.80 9.75 5.89
N PHE A 34 -10.49 8.49 6.23
CA PHE A 34 -9.39 8.16 7.12
C PHE A 34 -8.03 8.47 6.49
N VAL A 35 -7.80 8.05 5.24
CA VAL A 35 -6.56 8.38 4.52
C VAL A 35 -6.42 9.90 4.34
N GLY A 36 -7.50 10.60 3.96
CA GLY A 36 -7.51 12.05 3.87
C GLY A 36 -7.20 12.74 5.21
N PHE A 37 -7.73 12.24 6.32
CA PHE A 37 -7.36 12.73 7.65
C PHE A 37 -5.88 12.54 7.95
N LEU A 38 -5.31 11.37 7.64
CA LEU A 38 -3.88 11.10 7.82
C LEU A 38 -3.01 12.09 7.02
N GLU A 39 -3.34 12.36 5.76
CA GLU A 39 -2.61 13.31 4.91
C GLU A 39 -2.73 14.76 5.40
N LEU A 40 -3.90 15.13 5.95
CA LEU A 40 -4.15 16.50 6.43
C LEU A 40 -3.57 16.79 7.81
N ALA A 41 -3.50 15.79 8.69
CA ALA A 41 -3.15 16.01 10.10
C ALA A 41 -1.85 15.31 10.55
N VAL A 42 -1.53 14.13 10.04
CA VAL A 42 -0.47 13.26 10.61
C VAL A 42 0.77 13.18 9.71
N MET A 43 0.59 12.89 8.42
CA MET A 43 1.67 12.69 7.45
C MET A 43 2.19 14.04 6.93
N LYS A 44 2.73 14.85 7.85
CA LYS A 44 3.34 16.16 7.56
C LYS A 44 4.85 16.05 7.61
N ASN A 45 5.49 16.54 6.55
CA ASN A 45 6.94 16.55 6.47
C ASN A 45 7.52 17.52 7.52
N VAL A 46 8.61 17.12 8.17
CA VAL A 46 9.37 18.01 9.06
C VAL A 46 10.04 19.10 8.22
N GLU A 47 9.78 20.37 8.54
CA GLU A 47 10.40 21.50 7.85
C GLU A 47 11.92 21.50 8.06
N GLY A 48 12.67 21.67 6.98
CA GLY A 48 14.14 21.66 7.01
C GLY A 48 14.78 20.26 7.01
N SER A 49 13.99 19.19 7.04
CA SER A 49 14.47 17.81 6.87
C SER A 49 14.39 17.34 5.41
N PHE A 50 14.79 16.09 5.15
CA PHE A 50 14.68 15.49 3.82
C PHE A 50 13.23 15.15 3.46
N PRO A 51 12.87 15.10 2.15
CA PRO A 51 11.54 14.70 1.73
C PRO A 51 11.21 13.27 2.18
N GLY A 52 10.06 13.11 2.85
CA GLY A 52 9.59 11.82 3.39
C GLY A 52 9.84 11.65 4.89
N ASP A 53 10.40 12.65 5.56
CA ASP A 53 10.49 12.68 7.01
C ASP A 53 9.15 13.09 7.65
N PHE A 54 8.31 12.10 7.96
CA PHE A 54 7.02 12.29 8.64
C PHE A 54 7.10 12.14 10.16
N THR A 55 8.27 12.36 10.78
CA THR A 55 8.45 12.17 12.23
C THR A 55 7.82 13.28 13.08
N ASN A 56 7.26 14.33 12.46
CA ASN A 56 6.57 15.45 13.12
C ASN A 56 5.40 15.01 14.04
N GLY A 57 4.74 13.89 13.71
CA GLY A 57 3.66 13.30 14.50
C GLY A 57 4.11 12.42 15.68
N GLY A 58 5.42 12.35 15.94
CA GLY A 58 6.04 11.45 16.90
C GLY A 58 6.62 10.21 16.22
N ASN A 59 7.91 9.97 16.44
CA ASN A 59 8.60 8.77 15.95
C ASN A 59 9.13 7.94 17.13
N PRO A 60 8.51 6.79 17.44
CA PRO A 60 8.98 5.91 18.51
C PRO A 60 10.36 5.30 18.23
N PHE A 61 10.87 5.43 17.00
CA PHE A 61 12.16 4.92 16.54
C PHE A 61 13.18 6.03 16.28
N ALA A 62 12.90 7.30 16.62
CA ALA A 62 13.81 8.42 16.37
C ALA A 62 15.21 8.18 16.97
N SER A 63 15.26 7.69 18.21
CA SER A 63 16.51 7.37 18.90
C SER A 63 17.34 6.29 18.19
N SER A 64 16.69 5.34 17.50
CA SER A 64 17.39 4.31 16.72
C SER A 64 17.87 4.84 15.38
N TRP A 65 17.13 5.77 14.77
CA TRP A 65 17.52 6.44 13.54
C TRP A 65 18.70 7.39 13.74
N ASP A 66 18.64 8.23 14.78
CA ASP A 66 19.67 9.21 15.13
C ASP A 66 20.98 8.55 15.57
N ALA A 67 20.93 7.31 16.06
CA ALA A 67 22.10 6.52 16.41
C ALA A 67 22.83 5.89 15.21
N MET A 68 22.24 5.91 14.00
CA MET A 68 22.86 5.38 12.79
C MET A 68 23.88 6.36 12.21
N SER A 69 24.90 5.85 11.52
CA SER A 69 25.80 6.69 10.72
C SER A 69 25.06 7.30 9.53
N GLU A 70 25.51 8.47 9.08
CA GLU A 70 24.96 9.16 7.90
C GLU A 70 24.98 8.24 6.66
N GLU A 71 26.06 7.51 6.42
CA GLU A 71 26.17 6.54 5.32
C GLU A 71 25.08 5.45 5.40
N THR A 72 24.77 4.97 6.61
CA THR A 72 23.72 3.97 6.81
C THR A 72 22.34 4.58 6.52
N GLN A 73 22.08 5.80 7.00
CA GLN A 73 20.82 6.49 6.74
C GLN A 73 20.60 6.74 5.25
N GLU A 74 21.62 7.20 4.53
CA GLU A 74 21.58 7.39 3.08
C GLU A 74 21.31 6.07 2.34
N SER A 75 22.01 5.00 2.71
CA SER A 75 21.81 3.68 2.13
C SER A 75 20.39 3.16 2.35
N LYS A 76 19.83 3.30 3.56
CA LYS A 76 18.46 2.87 3.87
C LYS A 76 17.42 3.66 3.08
N ARG A 77 17.60 4.97 2.94
CA ARG A 77 16.71 5.81 2.11
C ARG A 77 16.79 5.44 0.63
N ALA A 78 17.98 5.11 0.12
CA ALA A 78 18.13 4.64 -1.26
C ALA A 78 17.45 3.28 -1.49
N ILE A 79 17.52 2.37 -0.51
CA ILE A 79 16.82 1.08 -0.54
C ILE A 79 15.30 1.29 -0.55
N GLU A 80 14.77 2.14 0.33
CA GLU A 80 13.35 2.51 0.37
C GLU A 80 12.89 3.04 -0.99
N LEU A 81 13.63 3.99 -1.56
CA LEU A 81 13.30 4.61 -2.84
C LEU A 81 13.29 3.59 -3.99
N ASN A 82 14.31 2.72 -4.07
CA ASN A 82 14.39 1.73 -5.14
C ASN A 82 13.32 0.64 -5.01
N ASN A 83 12.98 0.24 -3.78
CA ASN A 83 11.84 -0.64 -3.53
C ASN A 83 10.52 0.02 -3.93
N GLY A 84 10.33 1.31 -3.64
CA GLY A 84 9.17 2.08 -4.08
C GLY A 84 9.05 2.11 -5.61
N ARG A 85 10.15 2.37 -6.31
CA ARG A 85 10.20 2.36 -7.79
C ARG A 85 9.85 0.98 -8.37
N ALA A 86 10.39 -0.09 -7.81
CA ALA A 86 10.06 -1.46 -8.23
C ALA A 86 8.59 -1.80 -7.94
N ALA A 87 8.09 -1.43 -6.76
CA ALA A 87 6.72 -1.68 -6.35
C ALA A 87 5.70 -0.94 -7.22
N GLN A 88 6.01 0.29 -7.69
CA GLN A 88 5.17 1.03 -8.65
C GLN A 88 4.98 0.24 -9.95
N MET A 89 6.06 -0.34 -10.50
CA MET A 89 5.97 -1.17 -11.69
C MET A 89 5.25 -2.50 -11.40
N GLY A 90 5.49 -3.09 -10.23
CA GLY A 90 4.82 -4.33 -9.80
C GLY A 90 3.31 -4.18 -9.68
N ILE A 91 2.83 -3.16 -8.97
CA ILE A 91 1.38 -2.94 -8.81
C ILE A 91 0.71 -2.55 -10.12
N LEU A 92 1.38 -1.74 -10.96
CA LEU A 92 0.88 -1.41 -12.29
C LEU A 92 0.71 -2.67 -13.16
N ALA A 93 1.72 -3.55 -13.17
CA ALA A 93 1.64 -4.81 -13.88
C ALA A 93 0.50 -5.68 -13.36
N MET A 94 0.36 -5.83 -12.04
CA MET A 94 -0.73 -6.61 -11.44
C MET A 94 -2.11 -6.07 -11.84
N MET A 95 -2.34 -4.76 -11.74
CA MET A 95 -3.62 -4.15 -12.13
C MET A 95 -3.93 -4.34 -13.62
N VAL A 96 -2.94 -4.13 -14.50
CA VAL A 96 -3.13 -4.27 -15.95
C VAL A 96 -3.37 -5.73 -16.34
N HIS A 97 -2.63 -6.68 -15.78
CA HIS A 97 -2.80 -8.11 -16.10
C HIS A 97 -4.05 -8.73 -15.47
N GLU A 98 -4.57 -8.17 -14.38
CA GLU A 98 -5.91 -8.45 -13.88
C GLU A 98 -6.97 -8.05 -14.92
N GLU A 99 -6.93 -6.81 -15.42
CA GLU A 99 -7.93 -6.32 -16.38
C GLU A 99 -7.84 -6.99 -17.76
N LEU A 100 -6.63 -7.31 -18.24
CA LEU A 100 -6.45 -7.92 -19.57
C LEU A 100 -6.79 -9.40 -19.61
N SER A 101 -6.46 -10.15 -18.55
CA SER A 101 -6.47 -11.62 -18.58
C SER A 101 -6.97 -12.28 -17.28
N ASN A 102 -7.38 -11.51 -16.27
CA ASN A 102 -7.70 -11.98 -14.93
C ASN A 102 -6.55 -12.80 -14.30
N GLN A 103 -5.31 -12.44 -14.62
CA GLN A 103 -4.07 -13.14 -14.23
C GLN A 103 -2.99 -12.16 -13.78
N PRO A 104 -3.13 -11.52 -12.61
CA PRO A 104 -2.17 -10.53 -12.13
C PRO A 104 -0.78 -11.12 -11.83
N TYR A 105 -0.70 -12.42 -11.53
CA TYR A 105 0.55 -13.12 -11.22
C TYR A 105 1.20 -13.72 -12.46
N ILE A 106 1.42 -12.88 -13.49
CA ILE A 106 1.90 -13.32 -14.80
C ILE A 106 3.20 -14.16 -14.74
N ILE A 107 4.10 -13.86 -13.80
CA ILE A 107 5.35 -14.63 -13.63
C ILE A 107 5.07 -16.06 -13.15
N ASN A 108 4.06 -16.26 -12.30
CA ASN A 108 3.69 -17.59 -11.81
C ASN A 108 3.12 -18.44 -12.95
N ASP A 109 2.34 -17.83 -13.85
CA ASP A 109 1.81 -18.51 -15.03
C ASP A 109 2.93 -19.01 -15.96
N LEU A 110 3.99 -18.21 -16.14
CA LEU A 110 5.13 -18.60 -16.98
C LEU A 110 5.85 -19.85 -16.49
N VAL A 111 5.82 -20.12 -15.17
CA VAL A 111 6.44 -21.31 -14.56
C VAL A 111 5.44 -22.43 -14.29
N GLY A 112 4.21 -22.31 -14.80
CA GLY A 112 3.16 -23.32 -14.64
C GLY A 112 2.53 -23.36 -13.24
N ALA A 113 2.73 -22.33 -12.42
CA ALA A 113 2.15 -22.17 -11.08
C ALA A 113 0.92 -21.25 -11.11
N SER A 114 0.06 -21.42 -12.11
CA SER A 114 -1.10 -20.56 -12.34
C SER A 114 -2.07 -20.54 -11.16
N TYR A 115 -2.68 -19.37 -10.93
CA TYR A 115 -3.61 -19.14 -9.84
C TYR A 115 -4.97 -18.68 -10.38
N THR A 116 -6.04 -19.28 -9.89
CA THR A 116 -7.39 -18.78 -10.17
C THR A 116 -7.64 -17.56 -9.29
N PHE A 117 -7.55 -16.37 -9.87
CA PHE A 117 -7.54 -15.12 -9.11
C PHE A 117 -8.89 -14.77 -8.49
N ASN A 118 -9.97 -15.04 -9.22
CA ASN A 118 -11.37 -14.85 -8.83
C ASN A 118 -12.25 -15.91 -9.49
#